data_AF-A0A560C3C4-F1
#
_entry.id   AF-A0A560C3C4-F1
#
_cell.length_a   1.000
_cell.length_b   1.000
_cell.length_c   1.000
_cell.angle_alpha   90.00
_cell.angle_beta   90.00
_cell.angle_gamma   90.00
#
_symmetry.space_group_name_H-M   'P 1'
#
loop_
_entity.id
_entity.type
_entity.pdbx_description
1 polymer ?
#
loop_
_entity_poly.entity_id
_entity_poly.type
_entity_poly.pdbx_seq_one_letter_code
_entity_poly.pdbx_strand_id
1 'polypeptide(L)' 'MSSNPTYPNATWTKEDSLTYAVELDGRRVDLRYEASGFQSGWAVYAGDELVERCSELMQARGLALAIASKAP' A
#
# COMPACT_ATOMS: atom_id res chain seq x y z
N MET A 1 -13.01 21.59 3.35
CA MET A 1 -13.22 20.26 2.74
C MET A 1 -11.91 19.90 2.05
N SER A 2 -11.08 19.05 2.67
CA SER A 2 -9.83 18.61 2.05
C SER A 2 -10.19 17.61 0.96
N SER A 3 -10.07 18.00 -0.30
CA SER A 3 -10.19 17.07 -1.42
C SER A 3 -9.15 15.97 -1.22
N ASN A 4 -9.61 14.73 -1.04
CA ASN A 4 -8.70 13.59 -1.01
C ASN A 4 -7.96 13.59 -2.36
N PRO A 5 -6.62 13.65 -2.40
CA PRO A 5 -5.91 13.64 -3.66
C PRO A 5 -6.22 12.32 -4.38
N THR A 6 -6.96 12.42 -5.49
CA THR A 6 -7.16 11.31 -6.40
C THR A 6 -5.96 11.30 -7.34
N TYR A 7 -5.20 10.21 -7.35
CA TYR A 7 -4.04 10.03 -8.24
C TYR A 7 -4.50 9.25 -9.47
N PRO A 8 -4.89 9.93 -10.57
CA PRO A 8 -5.49 9.26 -11.73
C PRO A 8 -4.52 8.31 -12.47
N ASN A 9 -3.22 8.45 -12.23
CA ASN A 9 -2.13 7.64 -12.75
C ASN A 9 -1.73 6.47 -11.83
N ALA A 10 -2.33 6.34 -10.65
CA ALA A 10 -2.04 5.21 -9.77
C ALA A 10 -2.64 3.91 -10.33
N THR A 11 -1.78 2.95 -10.67
CA THR A 11 -2.18 1.64 -11.14
C THR A 11 -2.22 0.67 -9.97
N TRP A 12 -3.41 0.16 -9.65
CA TRP A 12 -3.57 -0.89 -8.64
C TRP A 12 -3.58 -2.27 -9.29
N THR A 13 -2.70 -3.15 -8.82
CA THR A 13 -2.65 -4.55 -9.23
C THR A 13 -3.06 -5.42 -8.06
N LYS A 14 -3.96 -6.37 -8.30
CA LYS A 14 -4.26 -7.46 -7.38
C LYS A 14 -3.49 -8.68 -7.87
N GLU A 15 -2.45 -9.08 -7.17
CA GLU A 15 -1.66 -10.27 -7.55
C GLU A 15 -2.37 -11.54 -7.11
N ASP A 16 -2.89 -11.54 -5.87
CA ASP A 16 -3.72 -12.60 -5.33
C ASP A 16 -4.73 -12.05 -4.29
N SER A 17 -5.36 -12.92 -3.50
CA SER A 17 -6.36 -12.52 -2.50
C SER A 17 -5.79 -11.74 -1.31
N LEU A 18 -4.49 -11.88 -1.04
CA LEU A 18 -3.75 -11.35 0.11
C LEU A 18 -2.56 -10.47 -0.30
N THR A 19 -2.34 -10.28 -1.60
CA THR A 19 -1.25 -9.48 -2.16
C THR A 19 -1.77 -8.46 -3.16
N TYR A 20 -1.44 -7.20 -2.92
CA TYR A 20 -1.77 -6.09 -3.80
C TYR A 20 -0.53 -5.23 -4.04
N ALA A 21 -0.53 -4.46 -5.11
CA ALA A 21 0.47 -3.44 -5.36
C ALA A 21 -0.17 -2.18 -5.90
N VAL A 22 0.46 -1.04 -5.61
CA VAL A 22 0.20 0.22 -6.30
C VAL A 22 1.48 0.71 -6.95
N GLU A 23 1.37 1.09 -8.22
CA GLU A 23 2.42 1.79 -8.93
C GLU A 23 1.97 3.20 -9.29
N LEU A 24 2.82 4.18 -9.00
CA LEU A 24 2.59 5.58 -9.31
C LEU A 24 3.92 6.18 -9.78
N ASP A 25 3.94 6.74 -10.99
CA ASP A 25 5.12 7.38 -11.59
C ASP A 25 6.41 6.52 -11.52
N GLY A 26 6.27 5.21 -11.76
CA GLY A 26 7.36 4.23 -11.72
C GLY A 26 7.77 3.78 -10.31
N ARG A 27 7.11 4.29 -9.26
CA ARG A 27 7.30 3.86 -7.88
C ARG A 27 6.25 2.84 -7.50
N ARG A 28 6.70 1.63 -7.19
CA ARG A 28 5.86 0.52 -6.73
C ARG A 28 5.89 0.40 -5.21
N VAL A 29 4.73 0.13 -4.62
CA VAL A 29 4.56 -0.21 -3.20
C VAL A 29 3.69 -1.45 -3.11
N ASP A 30 4.14 -2.45 -2.37
CA ASP A 30 3.46 -3.74 -2.21
C ASP A 30 2.73 -3.82 -0.86
N LEU A 31 1.58 -4.47 -0.85
CA LEU A 31 0.77 -4.74 0.33
C LEU A 31 0.61 -6.25 0.44
N ARG A 32 0.97 -6.80 1.58
CA ARG A 32 0.85 -8.24 1.86
C ARG A 32 0.13 -8.45 3.17
N TYR A 33 -0.89 -9.29 3.17
CA TYR A 33 -1.49 -9.73 4.42
C TYR A 33 -0.60 -10.77 5.09
N GLU A 34 -0.17 -10.48 6.31
CA GLU A 34 0.64 -11.38 7.13
C GLU A 34 -0.24 -11.97 8.23
N ALA A 35 -0.46 -13.27 8.20
CA ALA A 35 -1.18 -13.99 9.24
C ALA A 35 -0.21 -14.33 10.39
N SER A 36 -0.25 -13.52 11.46
CA SER A 36 0.64 -13.63 12.63
C SER A 36 -0.16 -13.71 13.94
N GLY A 37 -1.35 -14.31 13.91
CA GLY A 37 -2.24 -14.39 15.07
C GLY A 37 -2.77 -13.01 15.47
N PHE A 38 -2.58 -12.60 16.74
CA PHE A 38 -3.01 -11.29 17.24
C PHE A 38 -2.33 -10.10 16.56
N GLN A 39 -1.23 -10.34 15.85
CA GLN A 39 -0.50 -9.33 15.08
C GLN A 39 -0.80 -9.41 13.57
N SER A 40 -1.86 -10.13 13.17
CA SER A 40 -2.22 -10.22 11.75
C SER A 40 -2.60 -8.85 11.20
N GLY A 41 -2.18 -8.58 9.97
CA GLY A 41 -2.43 -7.29 9.34
C GLY A 41 -1.82 -7.18 7.96
N TRP A 42 -2.03 -6.03 7.34
CA TRP A 42 -1.50 -5.65 6.05
C TRP A 42 -0.15 -4.96 6.21
N ALA A 43 0.90 -5.67 5.86
CA ALA A 43 2.25 -5.13 5.77
C ALA A 43 2.41 -4.34 4.47
N VAL A 44 2.92 -3.11 4.57
CA VAL A 44 3.19 -2.20 3.46
C VAL A 44 4.69 -2.14 3.21
N TYR A 45 5.10 -2.46 1.99
CA TYR A 45 6.50 -2.58 1.58
C TYR A 45 6.86 -1.56 0.50
N ALA A 46 7.95 -0.82 0.70
CA ALA A 46 8.56 0.03 -0.32
C ALA A 46 9.83 -0.65 -0.85
N GLY A 47 9.70 -1.44 -1.92
CA GLY A 47 10.72 -2.41 -2.29
C GLY A 47 10.83 -3.52 -1.24
N ASP A 48 12.03 -3.76 -0.71
CA ASP A 48 12.27 -4.78 0.32
C ASP A 48 12.07 -4.26 1.77
N GLU A 49 11.82 -2.96 1.95
CA GLU A 49 11.66 -2.34 3.26
C GLU A 49 10.20 -2.41 3.73
N LEU A 50 9.98 -3.01 4.90
CA LEU A 50 8.70 -2.91 5.61
C LEU A 50 8.55 -1.50 6.19
N VAL A 51 7.56 -0.77 5.70
CA VAL A 51 7.25 0.59 6.18
C VAL A 51 6.35 0.55 7.41
N GLU A 52 5.24 -0.19 7.33
CA GLU A 52 4.27 -0.27 8.42
C GLU A 52 3.38 -1.51 8.31
N ARG A 53 2.76 -1.91 9.42
CA ARG A 53 1.67 -2.88 9.46
C ARG A 53 0.37 -2.18 9.85
N CYS A 54 -0.62 -2.24 8.98
CA CYS A 54 -1.97 -1.73 9.23
C CYS A 54 -2.93 -2.88 9.53
N SER A 55 -3.87 -2.69 10.46
CA SER A 55 -4.87 -3.72 10.73
C SER A 55 -5.83 -3.94 9.56
N GLU A 56 -6.13 -2.88 8.80
CA GLU A 56 -7.15 -2.87 7.74
C GLU A 56 -6.55 -2.60 6.35
N LEU A 57 -7.07 -3.28 5.33
CA LEU A 57 -6.62 -3.12 3.94
C LEU A 57 -6.77 -1.67 3.46
N MET A 58 -7.86 -0.99 3.85
CA MET A 58 -8.09 0.40 3.42
C MET A 58 -7.02 1.36 3.97
N GLN A 59 -6.54 1.12 5.19
CA GLN A 59 -5.46 1.92 5.78
C GLN A 59 -4.15 1.67 5.04
N ALA A 60 -3.80 0.40 4.81
CA ALA A 60 -2.63 0.03 4.02
C ALA A 60 -2.66 0.63 2.61
N ARG A 61 -3.84 0.66 1.96
CA ARG A 61 -4.00 1.28 0.64
C ARG A 61 -3.76 2.79 0.66
N GLY A 62 -4.29 3.49 1.66
CA GLY A 62 -4.06 4.92 1.83
C GLY A 62 -2.58 5.23 2.06
N LEU A 63 -1.92 4.46 2.94
CA LEU A 63 -0.50 4.60 3.22
C LEU A 63 0.36 4.31 1.98
N ALA A 64 0.08 3.22 1.27
CA ALA A 64 0.84 2.86 0.08
C ALA A 64 0.76 3.92 -1.02
N LEU A 65 -0.40 4.53 -1.22
CA LEU A 65 -0.57 5.63 -2.17
C LEU A 65 0.17 6.90 -1.71
N ALA A 66 0.18 7.19 -0.41
CA ALA A 66 0.95 8.29 0.16
C ALA A 66 2.47 8.06 0.01
N ILE A 67 2.95 6.82 0.09
CA ILE A 67 4.36 6.47 -0.15
C ILE A 67 4.68 6.59 -1.64
N ALA A 68 3.85 6.01 -2.51
CA ALA A 68 4.06 6.00 -3.95
C ALA A 68 4.07 7.43 -4.54
N SER A 69 3.32 8.36 -3.94
CA SER A 69 3.21 9.76 -4.39
C SER A 69 4.27 10.71 -3.83
N LYS A 70 5.07 10.29 -2.85
CA LYS A 70 6.19 11.11 -2.37
C LYS A 70 7.30 11.08 -3.42
N ALA A 71 7.69 12.25 -3.92
CA ALA A 71 8.94 12.42 -4.66
C ALA A 71 10.14 12.00 -3.78
N PRO A 72 11.26 11.55 -4.38
CA PRO A 72 12.51 11.28 -3.65
C PRO A 72 13.03 12.52 -2.91
#